data_AF-A0A928NXW4-F1
#
_entry.id   AF-A0A928NXW4-F1
#
_cell.length_a   1.000
_cell.length_b   1.000
_cell.length_c   1.000
_cell.angle_alpha   90.00
_cell.angle_beta   90.00
_cell.angle_gamma   90.00
#
_symmetry.space_group_name_H-M   'P 1'
#
loop_
_entity.id
_entity.type
_entity.pdbx_description
1 polymer ?
#
loop_
_entity_poly.entity_id
_entity_poly.type
_entity_poly.pdbx_seq_one_letter_code
_entity_poly.pdbx_strand_id
1 'polypeptide(L)'
;MNSNTINPRKISTLPAAITQVLAALLLALSARFGFLHIGVLGIAVMTAALAIQIRVARSYWYVFVTALCLCICFMVGGIYPLALCLCSVITGIVLSAMIKKKQTKISVSLAMLSLYTVLFVGVFVIIYALAGFELSVSAIAQYFSDIVDEVYEIAVVNLEPVIDQVAKSEGVTAQEYKQLLASSFDYIKVMLPAYFVAIMAVLGYITACIFKFLAKLLDCEIILPDPRWETLPSSVCAWVYIVAYTIYIFTSFSPRIGVFGVAANSIVAIFTPIMLLMGVKWIASKRNHGMMVAIFVAAFIFIGPLALNLLCFFGAHETLRRRDFLKKTETKQ
;
A
#
# COMPACT_ATOMS: atom_id res chain seq x y z
N MET A 1 34.43 -26.23 22.06
CA MET A 1 32.95 -26.14 21.98
C MET A 1 32.48 -25.20 23.08
N ASN A 2 32.44 -23.89 22.82
CA ASN A 2 31.89 -22.92 23.77
C ASN A 2 30.41 -22.71 23.42
N SER A 3 29.53 -23.26 24.26
CA SER A 3 28.13 -22.86 24.29
C SER A 3 28.07 -21.43 24.84
N ASN A 4 28.12 -20.44 23.94
CA ASN A 4 27.66 -19.10 24.26
C ASN A 4 26.15 -19.19 24.51
N THR A 5 25.79 -19.45 25.76
CA THR A 5 24.45 -19.22 26.29
C THR A 5 24.17 -17.73 26.18
N ILE A 6 23.57 -17.34 25.06
CA ILE A 6 23.00 -16.01 24.85
C ILE A 6 21.98 -15.83 25.96
N ASN A 7 22.32 -14.97 26.92
CA ASN A 7 21.46 -14.57 28.02
C ASN A 7 20.13 -14.09 27.41
N PRO A 8 18.97 -14.71 27.72
CA PRO A 8 17.69 -14.25 27.21
C PRO A 8 17.38 -12.93 27.92
N ARG A 9 17.88 -11.81 27.40
CA ARG A 9 17.38 -10.49 27.80
C ARG A 9 15.86 -10.59 27.74
N LYS A 10 15.19 -10.26 28.83
CA LYS A 10 13.73 -10.04 28.85
C LYS A 10 13.46 -8.93 27.84
N ILE A 11 13.22 -9.29 26.58
CA ILE A 11 12.82 -8.36 25.55
C ILE A 11 11.47 -7.79 26.01
N SER A 12 11.45 -6.50 26.30
CA SER A 12 10.24 -5.82 26.75
C SER A 12 9.30 -5.64 25.57
N THR A 13 8.08 -6.17 25.68
CA THR A 13 7.00 -5.96 24.69
C THR A 13 6.30 -4.61 24.86
N LEU A 14 6.64 -3.86 25.91
CA LEU A 14 6.02 -2.59 26.25
C LEU A 14 6.08 -1.55 25.11
N PRO A 15 7.21 -1.34 24.40
CA PRO A 15 7.23 -0.32 23.35
C PRO A 15 6.36 -0.69 22.14
N ALA A 16 6.25 -1.99 21.81
CA ALA A 16 5.30 -2.46 20.81
C ALA A 16 3.85 -2.24 21.25
N ALA A 17 3.53 -2.45 22.53
CA ALA A 17 2.21 -2.17 23.08
C ALA A 17 1.86 -0.68 23.01
N ILE A 18 2.79 0.20 23.40
CA ILE A 18 2.62 1.65 23.31
C ILE A 18 2.41 2.06 21.84
N THR A 19 3.20 1.52 20.92
CA THR A 19 3.08 1.83 19.48
C THR A 19 1.73 1.39 18.92
N GLN A 20 1.21 0.23 19.34
CA GLN A 20 -0.11 -0.25 18.93
C GLN A 20 -1.23 0.68 19.43
N VAL A 21 -1.16 1.11 20.69
CA VAL A 21 -2.15 2.03 21.29
C VAL A 21 -2.10 3.41 20.64
N LEU A 22 -0.91 3.96 20.39
CA LEU A 22 -0.75 5.24 19.68
C LEU A 22 -1.29 5.17 18.26
N ALA A 23 -1.08 4.06 17.56
CA ALA A 23 -1.63 3.85 16.23
C ALA A 23 -3.16 3.69 16.23
N ALA A 24 -3.74 3.06 17.26
CA ALA A 24 -5.18 3.00 17.44
C ALA A 24 -5.78 4.39 17.71
N LEU A 25 -5.10 5.20 18.52
CA LEU A 25 -5.49 6.60 18.77
C LEU A 25 -5.41 7.43 17.49
N LEU A 26 -4.35 7.27 16.68
CA LEU A 26 -4.22 7.93 15.38
C LEU A 26 -5.37 7.55 14.45
N LEU A 27 -5.72 6.26 14.35
CA LEU A 27 -6.85 5.78 13.55
C LEU A 27 -8.18 6.38 14.05
N ALA A 28 -8.38 6.45 15.37
CA ALA A 28 -9.61 6.98 15.93
C ALA A 28 -9.76 8.49 15.74
N LEU A 29 -8.68 9.26 15.96
CA LEU A 29 -8.66 10.71 15.77
C LEU A 29 -8.79 11.08 14.29
N SER A 30 -8.07 10.39 13.40
CA SER A 30 -8.16 10.62 11.96
C SER A 30 -9.57 10.37 11.42
N ALA A 31 -10.28 9.35 11.92
CA ALA A 31 -11.70 9.14 11.58
C ALA A 31 -12.58 10.30 12.07
N ARG A 32 -12.35 10.79 13.30
CA ARG A 32 -13.12 11.90 13.88
C ARG A 32 -12.94 13.23 13.15
N PHE A 33 -11.74 13.51 12.66
CA PHE A 33 -11.42 14.76 11.94
C PHE A 33 -11.56 14.65 10.41
N GLY A 34 -12.05 13.53 9.88
CA GLY A 34 -12.25 13.34 8.43
C GLY A 34 -10.98 13.04 7.62
N PHE A 35 -9.85 12.76 8.26
CA PHE A 35 -8.58 12.42 7.62
C PHE A 35 -8.32 10.91 7.56
N LEU A 36 -9.33 10.12 7.22
CA LEU A 36 -9.31 8.65 7.31
C LEU A 36 -8.13 8.02 6.53
N HIS A 37 -7.68 8.66 5.43
CA HIS A 37 -6.53 8.20 4.64
C HIS A 37 -5.23 8.08 5.46
N ILE A 38 -5.01 8.99 6.41
CA ILE A 38 -3.86 8.95 7.32
C ILE A 38 -4.07 7.85 8.38
N GLY A 39 -5.31 7.66 8.82
CA GLY A 39 -5.70 6.61 9.76
C GLY A 39 -5.44 5.20 9.27
N VAL A 40 -5.60 4.95 7.96
CA VAL A 40 -5.33 3.64 7.34
C VAL A 40 -3.87 3.21 7.53
N LEU A 41 -2.90 4.13 7.59
CA LEU A 41 -1.51 3.80 7.93
C LEU A 41 -1.36 3.28 9.36
N GLY A 42 -2.22 3.74 10.28
CA GLY A 42 -2.32 3.23 11.64
C GLY A 42 -2.62 1.73 11.68
N ILE A 43 -3.44 1.22 10.76
CA ILE A 43 -3.78 -0.21 10.66
C ILE A 43 -2.53 -1.06 10.39
N ALA A 44 -1.64 -0.61 9.51
CA ALA A 44 -0.39 -1.30 9.21
C ALA A 44 0.54 -1.33 10.44
N VAL A 45 0.62 -0.22 11.17
CA VAL A 45 1.41 -0.12 12.41
C VAL A 45 0.85 -1.04 13.50
N MET A 46 -0.47 -1.02 13.71
CA MET A 46 -1.15 -1.88 14.68
C MET A 46 -0.96 -3.35 14.37
N THR A 47 -1.15 -3.73 13.11
CA THR A 47 -0.95 -5.10 12.61
C THR A 47 0.47 -5.60 12.90
N ALA A 48 1.48 -4.78 12.57
CA ALA A 48 2.88 -5.12 12.79
C ALA A 48 3.25 -5.22 14.28
N ALA A 49 2.79 -4.26 15.09
CA ALA A 49 3.04 -4.23 16.53
C ALA A 49 2.38 -5.41 17.25
N LEU A 50 1.13 -5.74 16.88
CA LEU A 50 0.41 -6.90 17.40
C LEU A 50 1.13 -8.20 17.04
N ALA A 51 1.57 -8.35 15.79
CA ALA A 51 2.30 -9.53 15.36
C ALA A 51 3.59 -9.73 16.18
N ILE A 52 4.33 -8.67 16.47
CA ILE A 52 5.53 -8.73 17.34
C ILE A 52 5.14 -9.16 18.76
N GLN A 53 4.10 -8.56 19.34
CA GLN A 53 3.66 -8.92 20.68
C GLN A 53 3.24 -10.39 20.77
N ILE A 54 2.51 -10.93 19.79
CA ILE A 54 2.14 -12.35 19.76
C ILE A 54 3.39 -13.25 19.68
N ARG A 55 4.45 -12.81 18.99
CA ARG A 55 5.69 -13.61 18.83
C ARG A 55 6.64 -13.52 20.01
N VAL A 56 6.72 -12.36 20.67
CA VAL A 56 7.68 -12.09 21.76
C VAL A 56 7.06 -12.35 23.14
N ALA A 57 5.78 -12.02 23.34
CA ALA A 57 5.17 -12.06 24.66
C ALA A 57 5.03 -13.51 25.16
N ARG A 58 5.51 -13.76 26.39
CA ARG A 58 5.27 -15.01 27.11
C ARG A 58 3.90 -15.09 27.78
N SER A 59 3.19 -13.96 27.85
CA SER A 59 1.89 -13.81 28.52
C SER A 59 0.85 -13.27 27.55
N TYR A 60 -0.43 -13.47 27.87
CA TYR A 60 -1.59 -13.00 27.09
C TYR A 60 -1.79 -11.47 27.13
N TRP A 61 -0.77 -10.70 27.52
CA TRP A 61 -0.79 -9.24 27.59
C TRP A 61 -1.23 -8.56 26.29
N TYR A 62 -0.90 -9.14 25.13
CA TYR A 62 -1.31 -8.63 23.83
C TYR A 62 -2.83 -8.62 23.63
N VAL A 63 -3.58 -9.51 24.31
CA VAL A 63 -5.06 -9.53 24.27
C VAL A 63 -5.61 -8.29 24.96
N PHE A 64 -5.07 -7.93 26.13
CA PHE A 64 -5.46 -6.74 26.87
C PHE A 64 -5.15 -5.46 26.08
N VAL A 65 -3.95 -5.35 25.51
CA VAL A 65 -3.56 -4.19 24.68
C VAL A 65 -4.47 -4.07 23.45
N THR A 66 -4.82 -5.19 22.82
CA THR A 66 -5.71 -5.19 21.65
C THR A 66 -7.14 -4.81 22.02
N ALA A 67 -7.66 -5.30 23.14
CA ALA A 67 -8.96 -4.89 23.67
C ALA A 67 -8.99 -3.39 23.98
N LEU A 68 -7.93 -2.86 24.58
CA LEU A 68 -7.78 -1.42 24.81
C LEU A 68 -7.82 -0.62 23.50
N CYS A 69 -7.12 -1.08 22.45
CA CYS A 69 -7.16 -0.43 21.14
C CYS A 69 -8.58 -0.41 20.54
N LEU A 70 -9.32 -1.52 20.66
CA LEU A 70 -10.72 -1.59 20.21
C LEU A 70 -11.61 -0.61 20.97
N CYS A 71 -11.46 -0.54 22.30
CA CYS A 71 -12.18 0.42 23.13
C CYS A 71 -11.88 1.87 22.73
N ILE A 72 -10.61 2.21 22.50
CA ILE A 72 -10.21 3.56 22.05
C ILE A 72 -10.83 3.89 20.69
N CYS A 73 -10.74 2.97 19.72
CA CYS A 73 -11.32 3.18 18.40
C CYS A 73 -12.84 3.39 18.45
N PHE A 74 -13.54 2.61 19.28
CA PHE A 74 -14.98 2.76 19.47
C PHE A 74 -15.36 4.07 20.17
N MET A 75 -14.72 4.38 21.30
CA MET A 75 -15.09 5.55 22.12
C MET A 75 -14.75 6.88 21.43
N VAL A 76 -13.62 6.95 20.72
CA VAL A 76 -13.14 8.22 20.14
C VAL A 76 -13.66 8.43 18.72
N GLY A 77 -13.69 7.37 17.91
CA GLY A 77 -13.96 7.47 16.48
C GLY A 77 -15.22 6.72 16.00
N GLY A 78 -15.89 5.96 16.86
CA GLY A 78 -17.14 5.28 16.54
C GLY A 78 -16.98 3.97 15.77
N ILE A 79 -18.02 3.61 15.00
CA ILE A 79 -18.15 2.26 14.41
C ILE A 79 -17.17 2.01 13.26
N TYR A 80 -16.85 3.03 12.47
CA TYR A 80 -15.93 2.93 11.31
C TYR A 80 -14.49 2.55 11.73
N PRO A 81 -13.81 3.31 12.61
CA PRO A 81 -12.46 2.95 13.05
C PRO A 81 -12.45 1.69 13.92
N LEU A 82 -13.55 1.36 14.62
CA LEU A 82 -13.68 0.06 15.29
C LEU A 82 -13.60 -1.09 14.28
N ALA A 83 -14.38 -1.03 13.18
CA ALA A 83 -14.36 -2.05 12.15
C ALA A 83 -12.96 -2.18 11.50
N LEU A 84 -12.30 -1.06 11.22
CA LEU A 84 -10.92 -1.04 10.71
C LEU A 84 -9.89 -1.58 11.71
N CYS A 85 -10.08 -1.31 13.01
CA CYS A 85 -9.25 -1.86 14.07
C CYS A 85 -9.39 -3.39 14.14
N LEU A 86 -10.60 -3.94 13.99
CA LEU A 86 -10.81 -5.39 13.92
C LEU A 86 -10.05 -6.04 12.76
N CYS A 87 -9.96 -5.37 11.61
CA CYS A 87 -9.14 -5.85 10.50
C CYS A 87 -7.67 -6.02 10.92
N SER A 88 -7.12 -5.05 11.68
CA SER A 88 -5.73 -5.12 12.19
C SER A 88 -5.47 -6.30 13.12
N VAL A 89 -6.50 -6.77 13.83
CA VAL A 89 -6.41 -7.94 14.73
C VAL A 89 -6.25 -9.21 13.90
N ILE A 90 -7.12 -9.40 12.91
CA ILE A 90 -7.09 -10.57 12.03
C ILE A 90 -5.77 -10.60 11.26
N THR A 91 -5.38 -9.48 10.65
CA THR A 91 -4.12 -9.38 9.90
C THR A 91 -2.91 -9.57 10.79
N GLY A 92 -2.93 -9.09 12.05
CA GLY A 92 -1.83 -9.25 13.00
C GLY A 92 -1.61 -10.70 13.41
N ILE A 93 -2.70 -11.46 13.61
CA ILE A 93 -2.65 -12.90 13.89
C ILE A 93 -2.09 -13.67 12.69
N VAL A 94 -2.60 -13.39 11.48
CA VAL A 94 -2.13 -14.06 10.26
C VAL A 94 -0.66 -13.73 10.00
N LEU A 95 -0.27 -12.47 10.14
CA LEU A 95 1.12 -12.03 10.00
C LEU A 95 2.01 -12.82 10.97
N SER A 96 1.67 -12.85 12.26
CA SER A 96 2.41 -13.63 13.27
C SER A 96 2.57 -15.11 12.89
N ALA A 97 1.51 -15.75 12.39
CA ALA A 97 1.55 -17.14 11.92
C ALA A 97 2.50 -17.33 10.72
N MET A 98 2.50 -16.40 9.76
CA MET A 98 3.41 -16.45 8.61
C MET A 98 4.88 -16.27 9.01
N ILE A 99 5.16 -15.40 9.98
CA ILE A 99 6.50 -15.25 10.55
C ILE A 99 6.95 -16.53 11.24
N LYS A 100 6.07 -17.16 12.03
CA LYS A 100 6.36 -18.46 12.67
C LYS A 100 6.71 -19.55 11.65
N LYS A 101 6.06 -19.53 10.48
CA LYS A 101 6.34 -20.43 9.34
C LYS A 101 7.56 -20.00 8.50
N LYS A 102 8.34 -19.02 8.94
CA LYS A 102 9.53 -18.50 8.25
C LYS A 102 9.28 -18.08 6.78
N GLN A 103 8.10 -17.51 6.51
CA GLN A 103 7.73 -17.06 5.16
C GLN A 103 8.58 -15.87 4.68
N THR A 104 8.79 -15.79 3.36
CA THR A 104 9.51 -14.67 2.74
C THR A 104 8.72 -13.36 2.85
N LYS A 105 9.41 -12.22 2.83
CA LYS A 105 8.77 -10.90 2.91
C LYS A 105 7.75 -10.66 1.79
N ILE A 106 7.99 -11.21 0.59
CA ILE A 106 7.07 -11.11 -0.55
C ILE A 106 5.80 -11.92 -0.28
N SER A 107 5.95 -13.17 0.15
CA SER A 107 4.82 -14.06 0.47
C SER A 107 3.93 -13.40 1.52
N VAL A 108 4.56 -12.82 2.56
CA VAL A 108 3.87 -12.03 3.58
C VAL A 108 3.15 -10.82 2.99
N SER A 109 3.81 -10.03 2.14
CA SER A 109 3.20 -8.83 1.55
C SER A 109 2.01 -9.17 0.64
N LEU A 110 2.11 -10.24 -0.15
CA LEU A 110 1.03 -10.73 -1.02
C LEU A 110 -0.15 -11.27 -0.20
N ALA A 111 0.11 -12.03 0.86
CA ALA A 111 -0.93 -12.51 1.76
C ALA A 111 -1.60 -11.37 2.53
N MET A 112 -0.84 -10.34 2.94
CA MET A 112 -1.40 -9.15 3.56
C MET A 112 -2.25 -8.35 2.56
N LEU A 113 -1.82 -8.22 1.30
CA LEU A 113 -2.62 -7.61 0.23
C LEU A 113 -3.98 -8.32 0.11
N SER A 114 -3.99 -9.63 -0.11
CA SER A 114 -5.25 -10.37 -0.30
C SER A 114 -6.14 -10.29 0.93
N LEU A 115 -5.55 -10.39 2.12
CA LEU A 115 -6.27 -10.30 3.38
C LEU A 115 -6.86 -8.90 3.60
N TYR A 116 -6.10 -7.82 3.37
CA TYR A 116 -6.61 -6.45 3.47
C TYR A 116 -7.72 -6.19 2.45
N THR A 117 -7.57 -6.64 1.19
CA THR A 117 -8.61 -6.51 0.18
C THR A 117 -9.91 -7.17 0.64
N VAL A 118 -9.87 -8.43 1.08
CA VAL A 118 -11.06 -9.16 1.55
C VAL A 118 -11.68 -8.48 2.77
N LEU A 119 -10.87 -8.08 3.76
CA LEU A 119 -11.36 -7.47 4.98
C LEU A 119 -11.95 -6.07 4.74
N PHE A 120 -11.33 -5.24 3.93
CA PHE A 120 -11.85 -3.90 3.63
C PHE A 120 -13.12 -3.97 2.77
N VAL A 121 -13.18 -4.88 1.79
CA VAL A 121 -14.42 -5.13 1.03
C VAL A 121 -15.52 -5.65 1.96
N GLY A 122 -15.20 -6.58 2.87
CA GLY A 122 -16.16 -7.09 3.86
C GLY A 122 -16.68 -5.98 4.78
N VAL A 123 -15.79 -5.14 5.32
CA VAL A 123 -16.17 -3.99 6.14
C VAL A 123 -17.03 -3.00 5.35
N PHE A 124 -16.67 -2.70 4.10
CA PHE A 124 -17.45 -1.84 3.22
C PHE A 124 -18.86 -2.40 3.02
N VAL A 125 -18.98 -3.68 2.65
CA VAL A 125 -20.28 -4.34 2.42
C VAL A 125 -21.16 -4.34 3.67
N ILE A 126 -20.58 -4.62 4.85
CA ILE A 126 -21.32 -4.61 6.12
C ILE A 126 -21.83 -3.20 6.42
N ILE A 127 -20.97 -2.18 6.31
CA ILE A 127 -21.35 -0.79 6.57
C ILE A 127 -22.39 -0.30 5.57
N TYR A 128 -22.22 -0.65 4.29
CA TYR A 128 -23.14 -0.30 3.22
C TYR A 128 -24.52 -0.91 3.47
N ALA A 129 -24.58 -2.18 3.89
CA ALA A 129 -25.84 -2.82 4.29
C ALA A 129 -26.45 -2.18 5.55
N LEU A 130 -25.63 -1.84 6.55
CA LEU A 130 -26.09 -1.18 7.78
C LEU A 130 -26.61 0.24 7.53
N ALA A 131 -26.13 0.91 6.49
CA ALA A 131 -26.65 2.20 6.05
C ALA A 131 -27.99 2.08 5.29
N GLY A 132 -28.51 0.86 5.08
CA GLY A 132 -29.80 0.61 4.45
C GLY A 132 -29.76 0.53 2.93
N PHE A 133 -28.56 0.48 2.33
CA PHE A 133 -28.44 0.34 0.88
C PHE A 133 -28.69 -1.10 0.42
N GLU A 134 -29.19 -1.25 -0.81
CA GLU A 134 -29.44 -2.55 -1.42
C GLU A 134 -28.14 -3.24 -1.83
N LEU A 135 -27.93 -4.47 -1.38
CA LEU A 135 -26.77 -5.28 -1.74
C LEU A 135 -26.88 -5.86 -3.15
N SER A 136 -26.77 -5.00 -4.16
CA SER A 136 -26.64 -5.41 -5.57
C SER A 136 -25.36 -4.83 -6.18
N VAL A 137 -24.77 -5.56 -7.12
CA VAL A 137 -23.55 -5.10 -7.83
C VAL A 137 -23.80 -3.78 -8.56
N SER A 138 -25.00 -3.62 -9.12
CA SER A 138 -25.45 -2.38 -9.76
C SER A 138 -25.55 -1.22 -8.78
N ALA A 139 -26.13 -1.43 -7.59
CA ALA A 139 -26.25 -0.37 -6.58
C ALA A 139 -24.89 0.07 -6.03
N ILE A 140 -23.96 -0.86 -5.81
CA ILE A 140 -22.59 -0.53 -5.38
C ILE A 140 -21.85 0.22 -6.49
N ALA A 141 -21.95 -0.22 -7.74
CA ALA A 141 -21.33 0.47 -8.88
C ALA A 141 -21.88 1.89 -9.04
N GLN A 142 -23.20 2.05 -8.88
CA GLN A 142 -23.86 3.35 -8.93
C GLN A 142 -23.40 4.25 -7.78
N TYR A 143 -23.34 3.75 -6.54
CA TYR A 143 -22.83 4.51 -5.40
C TYR A 143 -21.43 5.10 -5.64
N PHE A 144 -20.51 4.32 -6.22
CA PHE A 144 -19.19 4.86 -6.57
C PHE A 144 -19.23 5.81 -7.77
N SER A 145 -20.10 5.58 -8.75
CA SER A 145 -20.28 6.52 -9.86
C SER A 145 -20.75 7.88 -9.33
N ASP A 146 -21.77 7.88 -8.49
CA ASP A 146 -22.38 9.11 -7.94
C ASP A 146 -21.36 9.93 -7.15
N ILE A 147 -20.48 9.29 -6.38
CA ILE A 147 -19.37 9.98 -5.68
C ILE A 147 -18.40 10.61 -6.67
N VAL A 148 -18.02 9.89 -7.74
CA VAL A 148 -17.09 10.42 -8.74
C VAL A 148 -17.74 11.57 -9.52
N ASP A 149 -19.04 11.48 -9.78
CA ASP A 149 -19.83 12.51 -10.43
C ASP A 149 -19.94 13.77 -9.55
N GLU A 150 -20.15 13.62 -8.25
CA GLU A 150 -20.13 14.74 -7.29
C GLU A 150 -18.76 15.44 -7.28
N VAL A 151 -17.66 14.67 -7.28
CA VAL A 151 -16.31 15.24 -7.34
C VAL A 151 -16.05 15.93 -8.69
N TYR A 152 -16.57 15.38 -9.79
CA TYR A 152 -16.51 16.02 -11.11
C TYR A 152 -17.21 17.38 -11.11
N GLU A 153 -18.43 17.45 -10.59
CA GLU A 153 -19.19 18.70 -10.50
C GLU A 153 -18.46 19.75 -9.67
N ILE A 154 -17.92 19.36 -8.50
CA ILE A 154 -17.11 20.24 -7.66
C ILE A 154 -15.85 20.71 -8.40
N ALA A 155 -15.18 19.82 -9.14
CA ALA A 155 -13.99 20.16 -9.90
C ALA A 155 -14.31 21.16 -11.03
N VAL A 156 -15.40 20.95 -11.77
CA VAL A 156 -15.83 21.85 -12.85
C VAL A 156 -16.14 23.24 -12.31
N VAL A 157 -16.89 23.34 -11.21
CA VAL A 157 -17.25 24.63 -10.60
C VAL A 157 -16.01 25.39 -10.14
N ASN A 158 -15.07 24.71 -9.47
CA ASN A 158 -13.85 25.35 -8.96
C ASN A 158 -12.83 25.69 -10.05
N LEU A 159 -12.82 24.94 -11.15
CA LEU A 159 -11.87 25.12 -12.24
C LEU A 159 -12.45 25.93 -13.41
N GLU A 160 -13.72 26.32 -13.39
CA GLU A 160 -14.38 27.11 -14.44
C GLU A 160 -13.55 28.30 -14.96
N PRO A 161 -12.95 29.17 -14.12
CA PRO A 161 -12.12 30.27 -14.61
C PRO A 161 -10.80 29.82 -15.26
N VAL A 162 -10.29 28.64 -14.88
CA VAL A 162 -9.08 28.04 -15.45
C VAL A 162 -9.42 27.31 -16.76
N ILE A 163 -10.56 26.63 -16.82
CA ILE A 163 -11.05 25.93 -18.02
C ILE A 163 -11.19 26.91 -19.18
N ASP A 164 -11.78 28.09 -18.96
CA ASP A 164 -11.94 29.09 -20.01
C ASP A 164 -10.60 29.67 -20.51
N GLN A 165 -9.61 29.79 -19.62
CA GLN A 165 -8.27 30.25 -19.99
C GLN A 165 -7.48 29.18 -20.74
N VAL A 166 -7.54 27.93 -20.26
CA VAL A 166 -6.84 26.79 -20.88
C VAL A 166 -7.46 26.46 -22.23
N ALA A 167 -8.79 26.43 -22.34
CA ALA A 167 -9.51 26.21 -23.60
C ALA A 167 -9.09 27.23 -24.67
N LYS A 168 -9.01 28.53 -24.30
CA LYS A 168 -8.49 29.58 -25.19
C LYS A 168 -7.03 29.36 -25.59
N SER A 169 -6.20 28.86 -24.68
CA SER A 169 -4.78 28.60 -24.95
C SER A 169 -4.53 27.38 -25.85
N GLU A 170 -5.38 26.35 -25.76
CA GLU A 170 -5.29 25.14 -26.57
C GLU A 170 -6.08 25.25 -27.89
N GLY A 171 -6.82 26.35 -28.10
CA GLY A 171 -7.62 26.57 -29.30
C GLY A 171 -8.88 25.69 -29.36
N VAL A 172 -9.34 25.19 -28.21
CA VAL A 172 -10.48 24.29 -28.06
C VAL A 172 -11.63 25.05 -27.38
N THR A 173 -12.88 24.67 -27.64
CA THR A 173 -14.00 25.31 -26.93
C THR A 173 -14.05 24.86 -25.46
N ALA A 174 -14.52 25.72 -24.56
CA ALA A 174 -14.67 25.37 -23.15
C ALA A 174 -15.57 24.13 -22.95
N GLN A 175 -16.52 23.91 -23.87
CA GLN A 175 -17.43 22.76 -23.85
C GLN A 175 -16.74 21.45 -24.27
N GLU A 176 -15.88 21.49 -25.28
CA GLU A 176 -15.02 20.35 -25.65
C GLU A 176 -14.02 20.01 -24.53
N TYR A 177 -13.47 21.02 -23.85
CA TYR A 177 -12.59 20.79 -22.70
C TYR A 177 -13.34 20.16 -21.51
N LYS A 178 -14.58 20.62 -21.23
CA LYS A 178 -15.46 19.99 -20.22
C LYS A 178 -15.81 18.53 -20.57
N GLN A 179 -15.98 18.20 -21.85
CA GLN A 179 -16.16 16.82 -22.31
C GLN A 179 -14.91 15.96 -22.15
N LEU A 180 -13.73 16.52 -22.45
CA LEU A 180 -12.45 15.83 -22.20
C LEU A 180 -12.27 15.55 -20.70
N LEU A 181 -12.62 16.52 -19.85
CA LEU A 181 -12.62 16.34 -18.40
C LEU A 181 -13.61 15.26 -17.96
N ALA A 182 -14.84 15.27 -18.45
CA ALA A 182 -15.84 14.23 -18.16
C ALA A 182 -15.34 12.83 -18.54
N SER A 183 -14.73 12.69 -19.73
CA SER A 183 -14.15 11.42 -20.19
C SER A 183 -13.00 10.94 -19.29
N SER A 184 -12.26 11.86 -18.67
CA SER A 184 -11.21 11.53 -17.70
C SER A 184 -11.79 11.03 -16.37
N PHE A 185 -12.92 11.58 -15.93
CA PHE A 185 -13.62 11.10 -14.72
C PHE A 185 -14.29 9.74 -14.95
N ASP A 186 -14.85 9.49 -16.13
CA ASP A 186 -15.34 8.15 -16.50
C ASP A 186 -14.22 7.11 -16.49
N TYR A 187 -13.01 7.49 -16.90
CA TYR A 187 -11.84 6.63 -16.77
C TYR A 187 -11.50 6.31 -15.30
N ILE A 188 -11.62 7.29 -14.40
CA ILE A 188 -11.42 7.08 -12.96
C ILE A 188 -12.43 6.07 -12.41
N LYS A 189 -13.72 6.14 -12.82
CA LYS A 189 -14.75 5.18 -12.39
C LYS A 189 -14.37 3.75 -12.75
N VAL A 190 -13.91 3.53 -13.98
CA VAL A 190 -13.51 2.20 -14.47
C VAL A 190 -12.25 1.69 -13.75
N MET A 191 -11.33 2.58 -13.38
CA MET A 191 -10.05 2.22 -12.75
C MET A 191 -10.10 2.14 -11.21
N LEU A 192 -11.20 2.56 -10.58
CA LEU A 192 -11.36 2.59 -9.13
C LEU A 192 -11.04 1.25 -8.43
N PRO A 193 -11.45 0.07 -8.96
CA PRO A 193 -11.05 -1.22 -8.38
C PRO A 193 -9.54 -1.45 -8.42
N ALA A 194 -8.86 -1.06 -9.50
CA ALA A 194 -7.42 -1.21 -9.63
C ALA A 194 -6.66 -0.30 -8.66
N TYR A 195 -7.12 0.93 -8.48
CA TYR A 195 -6.56 1.85 -7.48
C TYR A 195 -6.73 1.31 -6.06
N PHE A 196 -7.90 0.74 -5.75
CA PHE A 196 -8.13 0.12 -4.46
C PHE A 196 -7.15 -1.03 -4.18
N VAL A 197 -6.97 -1.95 -5.13
CA VAL A 197 -6.01 -3.06 -5.00
C VAL A 197 -4.58 -2.53 -4.86
N ALA A 198 -4.21 -1.50 -5.63
CA ALA A 198 -2.89 -0.88 -5.53
C ALA A 198 -2.63 -0.28 -4.14
N ILE A 199 -3.60 0.44 -3.57
CA ILE A 199 -3.50 0.99 -2.21
C ILE A 199 -3.33 -0.13 -1.18
N MET A 200 -4.09 -1.22 -1.30
CA MET A 200 -3.95 -2.38 -0.41
C MET A 200 -2.59 -3.07 -0.56
N ALA A 201 -2.01 -3.08 -1.76
CA ALA A 201 -0.68 -3.64 -2.01
C ALA A 201 0.40 -2.80 -1.31
N VAL A 202 0.27 -1.46 -1.41
CA VAL A 202 1.14 -0.52 -0.69
C VAL A 202 1.02 -0.75 0.82
N LEU A 203 -0.19 -0.86 1.34
CA LEU A 203 -0.45 -1.07 2.76
C LEU A 203 0.13 -2.39 3.28
N GLY A 204 -0.03 -3.48 2.51
CA GLY A 204 0.57 -4.79 2.81
C GLY A 204 2.10 -4.72 2.88
N TYR A 205 2.72 -4.02 1.92
CA TYR A 205 4.16 -3.83 1.92
C TYR A 205 4.66 -2.94 3.07
N ILE A 206 3.98 -1.84 3.34
CA ILE A 206 4.25 -0.94 4.49
C ILE A 206 4.18 -1.74 5.79
N THR A 207 3.16 -2.57 5.97
CA THR A 207 3.01 -3.45 7.14
C THR A 207 4.24 -4.34 7.34
N ALA A 208 4.72 -4.99 6.28
CA ALA A 208 5.91 -5.84 6.34
C ALA A 208 7.21 -5.03 6.58
N CYS A 209 7.30 -3.79 6.11
CA CYS A 209 8.40 -2.87 6.42
C CYS A 209 8.40 -2.44 7.88
N ILE A 210 7.24 -2.02 8.40
CA ILE A 210 7.08 -1.60 9.80
C ILE A 210 7.37 -2.76 10.74
N PHE A 211 6.91 -3.99 10.43
CA PHE A 211 7.26 -5.17 11.23
C PHE A 211 8.78 -5.36 11.31
N LYS A 212 9.47 -5.28 10.16
CA LYS A 212 10.93 -5.39 10.14
C LYS A 212 11.58 -4.29 10.98
N PHE A 213 11.14 -3.05 10.82
CA PHE A 213 11.66 -1.90 11.54
C PHE A 213 11.46 -2.05 13.05
N LEU A 214 10.25 -2.38 13.49
CA LEU A 214 9.94 -2.60 14.91
C LEU A 214 10.71 -3.80 15.49
N ALA A 215 10.86 -4.90 14.73
CA ALA A 215 11.66 -6.03 15.17
C ALA A 215 13.13 -5.66 15.39
N LYS A 216 13.69 -4.77 14.57
CA LYS A 216 15.04 -4.23 14.76
C LYS A 216 15.13 -3.28 15.94
N LEU A 217 14.17 -2.36 16.06
CA LEU A 217 14.12 -1.37 17.14
C LEU A 217 14.04 -2.04 18.53
N LEU A 218 13.43 -3.20 18.60
CA LEU A 218 13.21 -3.96 19.84
C LEU A 218 14.26 -5.06 20.08
N ASP A 219 15.35 -5.08 19.32
CA ASP A 219 16.38 -6.14 19.36
C ASP A 219 15.80 -7.56 19.23
N CYS A 220 14.67 -7.70 18.51
CA CYS A 220 13.93 -8.95 18.30
C CYS A 220 14.30 -9.61 16.97
N GLU A 221 15.50 -9.36 16.43
CA GLU A 221 15.86 -9.80 15.08
C GLU A 221 15.80 -11.33 14.91
N ILE A 222 15.90 -12.10 16.01
CA ILE A 222 15.74 -13.56 16.03
C ILE A 222 14.38 -14.06 15.52
N ILE A 223 13.37 -13.18 15.50
CA ILE A 223 12.02 -13.49 15.01
C ILE A 223 11.94 -13.31 13.48
N LEU A 224 12.87 -12.57 12.88
CA LEU A 224 12.93 -12.41 11.44
C LEU A 224 13.38 -13.73 10.80
N PRO A 225 12.72 -14.19 9.73
CA PRO A 225 13.17 -15.35 8.98
C PRO A 225 14.56 -15.10 8.37
N ASP A 226 15.54 -15.91 8.77
CA ASP A 226 16.92 -15.87 8.29
C ASP A 226 17.10 -16.78 7.06
N PRO A 227 17.90 -16.42 6.04
CA PRO A 227 18.51 -15.12 5.78
C PRO A 227 17.73 -14.37 4.69
N ARG A 228 17.70 -13.04 4.77
CA ARG A 228 17.12 -12.13 3.75
C ARG A 228 15.60 -12.00 3.77
N TRP A 229 15.07 -11.47 4.88
CA TRP A 229 13.91 -10.58 4.83
C TRP A 229 14.24 -9.24 4.10
N GLU A 230 14.86 -9.37 2.94
CA GLU A 230 15.10 -8.31 1.98
C GLU A 230 13.86 -8.13 1.12
N THR A 231 13.51 -6.88 0.88
CA THR A 231 12.52 -6.48 -0.11
C THR A 231 13.11 -6.80 -1.48
N LEU A 232 12.84 -8.00 -1.98
CA LEU A 232 13.10 -8.37 -3.35
C LEU A 232 11.78 -8.90 -3.87
N PRO A 233 11.02 -8.21 -4.72
CA PRO A 233 9.94 -8.84 -5.46
C PRO A 233 10.51 -10.05 -6.22
N SER A 234 9.70 -11.07 -6.44
CA SER A 234 10.16 -12.24 -7.19
C SER A 234 10.54 -11.79 -8.60
N SER A 235 11.53 -12.42 -9.23
CA SER A 235 11.90 -12.05 -10.61
C SER A 235 10.71 -12.16 -11.55
N VAL A 236 9.75 -13.05 -11.26
CA VAL A 236 8.49 -13.21 -12.00
C VAL A 236 7.65 -11.92 -11.92
N CYS A 237 7.53 -11.29 -10.75
CA CYS A 237 6.82 -10.02 -10.60
C CYS A 237 7.46 -8.88 -11.40
N ALA A 238 8.80 -8.85 -11.50
CA ALA A 238 9.51 -7.86 -12.32
C ALA A 238 9.24 -8.08 -13.82
N TRP A 239 9.26 -9.33 -14.29
CA TRP A 239 8.92 -9.64 -15.69
C TRP A 239 7.46 -9.32 -16.02
N VAL A 240 6.53 -9.70 -15.15
CA VAL A 240 5.09 -9.39 -15.31
C VAL A 240 4.87 -7.87 -15.34
N TYR A 241 5.56 -7.11 -14.49
CA TYR A 241 5.50 -5.65 -14.53
C TYR A 241 6.06 -5.07 -15.84
N ILE A 242 7.24 -5.52 -16.29
CA ILE A 242 7.83 -5.03 -17.55
C ILE A 242 6.89 -5.31 -18.73
N VAL A 243 6.36 -6.52 -18.84
CA VAL A 243 5.44 -6.90 -19.92
C VAL A 243 4.16 -6.08 -19.86
N ALA A 244 3.55 -5.94 -18.67
CA ALA A 244 2.34 -5.13 -18.50
C ALA A 244 2.60 -3.65 -18.78
N TYR A 245 3.75 -3.12 -18.38
CA TYR A 245 4.13 -1.72 -18.64
C TYR A 245 4.37 -1.46 -20.13
N THR A 246 4.97 -2.41 -20.84
CA THR A 246 5.11 -2.34 -22.31
C THR A 246 3.75 -2.35 -23.00
N ILE A 247 2.85 -3.26 -22.62
CA ILE A 247 1.49 -3.30 -23.18
C ILE A 247 0.74 -2.00 -22.86
N TYR A 248 0.86 -1.49 -21.62
CA TYR A 248 0.29 -0.21 -21.22
C TYR A 248 0.73 0.93 -22.16
N ILE A 249 2.03 1.09 -22.38
CA ILE A 249 2.57 2.11 -23.30
C ILE A 249 1.99 1.97 -24.71
N PHE A 250 1.97 0.76 -25.26
CA PHE A 250 1.41 0.53 -26.60
C PHE A 250 -0.09 0.83 -26.67
N THR A 251 -0.83 0.55 -25.60
CA THR A 251 -2.26 0.88 -25.51
C THR A 251 -2.51 2.37 -25.29
N SER A 252 -1.58 3.11 -24.67
CA SER A 252 -1.67 4.57 -24.53
C SER A 252 -1.59 5.31 -25.87
N PHE A 253 -1.01 4.70 -26.90
CA PHE A 253 -1.01 5.24 -28.27
C PHE A 253 -2.24 4.83 -29.10
N SER A 254 -3.11 3.98 -28.55
CA SER A 254 -4.34 3.53 -29.22
C SER A 254 -5.54 4.33 -28.73
N PRO A 255 -6.34 4.93 -29.62
CA PRO A 255 -7.58 5.64 -29.25
C PRO A 255 -8.69 4.70 -28.74
N ARG A 256 -8.53 3.38 -28.86
CA ARG A 256 -9.44 2.39 -28.28
C ARG A 256 -8.72 1.57 -27.21
N ILE A 257 -9.19 1.69 -25.97
CA ILE A 257 -8.67 0.93 -24.83
C ILE A 257 -9.34 -0.45 -24.84
N GLY A 258 -8.64 -1.44 -25.37
CA GLY A 258 -9.08 -2.84 -25.32
C GLY A 258 -8.96 -3.43 -23.91
N VAL A 259 -9.61 -4.57 -23.67
CA VAL A 259 -9.56 -5.34 -22.40
C VAL A 259 -8.12 -5.60 -21.94
N PHE A 260 -7.20 -5.83 -22.89
CA PHE A 260 -5.78 -5.99 -22.62
C PHE A 260 -5.11 -4.73 -22.06
N GLY A 261 -5.51 -3.53 -22.50
CA GLY A 261 -5.00 -2.26 -21.98
C GLY A 261 -5.48 -1.98 -20.57
N VAL A 262 -6.75 -2.31 -20.27
CA VAL A 262 -7.29 -2.22 -18.91
C VAL A 262 -6.58 -3.19 -17.96
N ALA A 263 -6.37 -4.43 -18.38
CA ALA A 263 -5.65 -5.43 -17.60
C ALA A 263 -4.18 -5.04 -17.37
N ALA A 264 -3.50 -4.57 -18.41
CA ALA A 264 -2.12 -4.10 -18.33
C ALA A 264 -1.98 -2.90 -17.39
N ASN A 265 -2.86 -1.89 -17.50
CA ASN A 265 -2.85 -0.74 -16.61
C ASN A 265 -3.11 -1.13 -15.14
N SER A 266 -4.02 -2.07 -14.91
CA SER A 266 -4.30 -2.58 -13.56
C SER A 266 -3.08 -3.29 -12.96
N ILE A 267 -2.40 -4.13 -13.74
CA ILE A 267 -1.17 -4.81 -13.31
C ILE A 267 -0.06 -3.78 -13.02
N VAL A 268 0.10 -2.77 -13.89
CA VAL A 268 1.04 -1.67 -13.67
C VAL A 268 0.71 -0.94 -12.38
N ALA A 269 -0.54 -0.49 -12.18
CA ALA A 269 -0.96 0.21 -10.97
C ALA A 269 -0.66 -0.56 -9.68
N ILE A 270 -0.85 -1.89 -9.68
CA ILE A 270 -0.57 -2.76 -8.53
C ILE A 270 0.93 -2.87 -8.24
N PHE A 271 1.76 -3.03 -9.27
CA PHE A 271 3.19 -3.27 -9.10
C PHE A 271 4.05 -2.00 -9.04
N THR A 272 3.58 -0.87 -9.59
CA THR A 272 4.24 0.45 -9.55
C THR A 272 4.73 0.84 -8.16
N PRO A 273 3.92 0.82 -7.08
CA PRO A 273 4.39 1.22 -5.76
C PRO A 273 5.51 0.30 -5.22
N ILE A 274 5.47 -0.99 -5.54
CA ILE A 274 6.49 -1.97 -5.13
C ILE A 274 7.79 -1.73 -5.91
N MET A 275 7.70 -1.50 -7.22
CA MET A 275 8.84 -1.24 -8.11
C MET A 275 9.47 0.12 -7.82
N LEU A 276 8.66 1.13 -7.49
CA LEU A 276 9.12 2.45 -7.05
C LEU A 276 9.93 2.35 -5.77
N LEU A 277 9.42 1.66 -4.75
CA LEU A 277 10.11 1.49 -3.47
C LEU A 277 11.45 0.74 -3.65
N MET A 278 11.50 -0.20 -4.59
CA MET A 278 12.71 -0.90 -5.01
C MET A 278 13.71 0.02 -5.73
N GLY A 279 13.24 0.86 -6.64
CA GLY A 279 14.05 1.88 -7.32
C GLY A 279 14.64 2.90 -6.37
N VAL A 280 13.82 3.43 -5.45
CA VAL A 280 14.26 4.35 -4.40
C VAL A 280 15.32 3.68 -3.51
N LYS A 281 15.10 2.44 -3.07
CA LYS A 281 16.07 1.67 -2.28
C LYS A 281 17.38 1.46 -3.05
N TRP A 282 17.31 1.16 -4.34
CA TRP A 282 18.49 0.99 -5.19
C TRP A 282 19.33 2.27 -5.26
N ILE A 283 18.67 3.40 -5.56
CA ILE A 283 19.31 4.72 -5.63
C ILE A 283 19.89 5.11 -4.28
N ALA A 284 19.16 4.88 -3.18
CA ALA A 284 19.63 5.18 -1.83
C ALA A 284 20.80 4.30 -1.36
N SER A 285 20.90 3.07 -1.88
CA SER A 285 22.02 2.18 -1.56
C SER A 285 23.29 2.52 -2.34
N LYS A 286 23.17 3.17 -3.50
CA LYS A 286 24.33 3.71 -4.24
C LYS A 286 24.71 5.05 -3.63
N ARG A 287 25.94 5.14 -3.11
CA ARG A 287 26.57 6.30 -2.45
C ARG A 287 26.78 7.51 -3.39
N ASN A 288 25.77 7.92 -4.15
CA ASN A 288 25.79 9.11 -5.02
C ASN A 288 24.62 10.02 -4.68
N HIS A 289 24.78 10.80 -3.60
CA HIS A 289 23.80 11.77 -3.11
C HIS A 289 23.35 12.78 -4.19
N GLY A 290 24.21 13.11 -5.16
CA GLY A 290 23.89 14.04 -6.24
C GLY A 290 22.82 13.53 -7.23
N MET A 291 22.79 12.22 -7.52
CA MET A 291 21.79 11.65 -8.42
C MET A 291 20.42 11.51 -7.73
N MET A 292 20.43 11.30 -6.40
CA MET A 292 19.22 11.26 -5.59
C MET A 292 18.57 12.65 -5.53
N VAL A 293 19.36 13.71 -5.31
CA VAL A 293 18.89 15.10 -5.36
C VAL A 293 18.41 15.45 -6.77
N ALA A 294 19.14 15.08 -7.83
CA ALA A 294 18.73 15.37 -9.20
C ALA A 294 17.43 14.66 -9.62
N ILE A 295 17.20 13.40 -9.21
CA ILE A 295 15.96 12.67 -9.51
C ILE A 295 14.80 13.19 -8.66
N PHE A 296 15.03 13.56 -7.40
CA PHE A 296 14.00 14.15 -6.54
C PHE A 296 13.62 15.55 -7.01
N VAL A 297 14.61 16.36 -7.41
CA VAL A 297 14.43 17.69 -8.01
C VAL A 297 13.79 17.58 -9.40
N ALA A 298 14.16 16.60 -10.22
CA ALA A 298 13.48 16.33 -11.50
C ALA A 298 12.03 15.83 -11.32
N ALA A 299 11.77 15.01 -10.30
CA ALA A 299 10.40 14.59 -9.93
C ALA A 299 9.54 15.76 -9.45
N PHE A 300 10.16 16.75 -8.80
CA PHE A 300 9.49 17.95 -8.28
C PHE A 300 9.35 19.06 -9.35
N ILE A 301 10.27 19.16 -10.32
CA ILE A 301 10.34 20.26 -11.29
C ILE A 301 9.85 19.88 -12.71
N PHE A 302 10.08 18.64 -13.19
CA PHE A 302 9.95 18.31 -14.62
C PHE A 302 9.09 17.05 -14.90
N ILE A 303 7.83 17.02 -14.44
CA ILE A 303 6.86 15.92 -14.72
C ILE A 303 7.10 14.70 -13.82
N GLY A 304 6.46 14.72 -12.64
CA GLY A 304 6.40 13.61 -11.69
C GLY A 304 6.18 12.21 -12.30
N PRO A 305 5.31 12.03 -13.31
CA PRO A 305 5.14 10.74 -14.00
C PRO A 305 6.44 10.14 -14.58
N LEU A 306 7.32 10.95 -15.18
CA LEU A 306 8.50 10.45 -15.89
C LEU A 306 9.60 10.03 -14.91
N ALA A 307 9.75 10.76 -13.80
CA ALA A 307 10.64 10.39 -12.71
C ALA A 307 10.15 9.14 -11.95
N LEU A 308 8.84 9.02 -11.71
CA LEU A 308 8.21 7.81 -11.14
C LEU A 308 8.45 6.59 -12.04
N ASN A 309 8.32 6.75 -13.36
CA ASN A 309 8.56 5.68 -14.34
C ASN A 309 10.02 5.23 -14.39
N LEU A 310 10.97 6.18 -14.37
CA LEU A 310 12.41 5.89 -14.29
C LEU A 310 12.76 5.15 -12.99
N LEU A 311 12.19 5.57 -11.85
CA LEU A 311 12.37 4.89 -10.57
C LEU A 311 11.85 3.45 -10.61
N CYS A 312 10.66 3.22 -11.15
CA CYS A 312 10.10 1.87 -11.30
C CYS A 312 10.96 0.99 -12.20
N PHE A 313 11.48 1.53 -13.30
CA PHE A 313 12.39 0.83 -14.21
C PHE A 313 13.70 0.42 -13.52
N PHE A 314 14.31 1.33 -12.75
CA PHE A 314 15.49 0.99 -11.93
C PHE A 314 15.20 -0.08 -10.88
N GLY A 315 14.02 -0.04 -10.27
CA GLY A 315 13.56 -1.08 -9.34
C GLY A 315 13.44 -2.46 -10.00
N ALA A 316 12.84 -2.52 -11.18
CA ALA A 316 12.74 -3.76 -11.96
C ALA A 316 14.14 -4.30 -12.36
N HIS A 317 15.03 -3.43 -12.85
CA HIS A 317 16.39 -3.80 -13.24
C HIS A 317 17.22 -4.34 -12.06
N GLU A 318 17.17 -3.70 -10.90
CA GLU A 318 17.91 -4.17 -9.71
C GLU A 318 17.40 -5.53 -9.21
N THR A 319 16.09 -5.78 -9.32
CA THR A 319 15.49 -7.08 -8.99
C THR A 319 16.12 -8.20 -9.83
N LEU A 320 16.26 -7.96 -11.13
CA LEU A 320 16.84 -8.91 -12.08
C LEU A 320 18.34 -9.10 -11.83
N ARG A 321 19.08 -8.01 -11.63
CA ARG A 321 20.54 -8.04 -11.40
C ARG A 321 20.91 -8.84 -10.15
N ARG A 322 20.19 -8.67 -9.04
CA ARG A 322 20.47 -9.40 -7.79
C ARG A 322 20.19 -10.90 -7.90
N ARG A 323 19.18 -11.32 -8.68
CA ARG A 323 18.95 -12.75 -8.96
C ARG A 323 20.16 -13.37 -9.64
N ASP A 324 20.75 -12.68 -10.61
CA ASP A 324 21.89 -13.20 -11.35
C ASP A 324 23.14 -13.29 -10.45
N PHE A 325 23.28 -12.41 -9.46
CA PHE A 325 24.28 -12.55 -8.40
C PHE A 325 24.00 -13.76 -7.48
N LEU A 326 22.75 -13.97 -7.06
CA LEU A 326 22.38 -15.10 -6.21
C LEU A 326 22.58 -16.44 -6.90
N LYS A 327 22.17 -16.57 -8.17
CA LYS A 327 22.43 -17.76 -9.00
C LYS A 327 23.93 -18.07 -9.09
N LYS A 328 24.77 -17.06 -9.33
CA LYS A 328 26.24 -17.20 -9.39
C LYS A 328 26.89 -17.58 -8.05
N THR A 329 26.21 -17.32 -6.93
CA THR A 329 26.70 -17.66 -5.59
C THR A 329 26.31 -19.10 -5.23
N GLU A 330 25.12 -19.55 -5.66
CA GLU A 330 24.64 -20.92 -5.51
C GLU A 330 25.36 -21.93 -6.42
N THR A 331 25.91 -21.51 -7.57
CA THR A 331 26.72 -22.40 -8.45
C THR A 331 28.17 -22.57 -7.99
N LYS A 332 28.59 -21.85 -6.94
CA LYS A 332 29.96 -21.90 -6.39
C LYS A 332 30.05 -22.63 -5.04
N GLN A 333 28.93 -23.12 -4.53
CA GLN A 333 28.85 -24.08 -3.41
C GLN A 333 28.65 -25.47 -3.97
#